data_AF-A0A496Z4N4-F1
#
_entry.id   AF-A0A496Z4N4-F1
#
_cell.length_a   1.000
_cell.length_b   1.000
_cell.length_c   1.000
_cell.angle_alpha   90.00
_cell.angle_beta   90.00
_cell.angle_gamma   90.00
#
_symmetry.space_group_name_H-M   'P 1'
#
loop_
_entity.id
_entity.type
_entity.pdbx_description
1 polymer ?
#
loop_
_entity_poly.entity_id
_entity_poly.type
_entity_poly.pdbx_seq_one_letter_code
_entity_poly.pdbx_strand_id
1 'polypeptide(L)'
;MITIGFSSHRVEVLPFARRQMEQHQIIVLEEPPAPNFLEMLNGRIPIEEYLMVSDSEFPEFERLMCTLLQELHSKGRQIVQVEPYLEALVQIHERLADGKTPEDIIKDPRLEDVYEAEKRATGALIDYYAHSLKAPFDDVVEAVKTFAWADADRLMLRERMRARAIKPLASDGKDIYVEAGYIHYPLYHYLRKALGRIQRIRVVYLLAPVVRRLQGRRRNMGPGDILTLYYALHGGVPQDLANLLAARSLIYIKLLQKDELLPGDSDAPHSEDEVGVNRIVDRLSLEDCRALFDQVRLLQRERTVQVVQAYLAEASQ
;
A
#
# COMPACT_ATOMS: atom_id res chain seq x y z
N MET A 1 -18.34 14.78 -8.52
CA MET A 1 -17.69 14.63 -7.18
C MET A 1 -16.58 13.59 -7.31
N ILE A 2 -15.50 13.70 -6.54
CA ILE A 2 -14.48 12.62 -6.46
C ILE A 2 -14.49 12.03 -5.05
N THR A 3 -14.56 10.72 -4.93
CA THR A 3 -14.37 9.99 -3.68
C THR A 3 -13.12 9.14 -3.77
N ILE A 4 -12.14 9.39 -2.89
CA ILE A 4 -10.97 8.54 -2.73
C ILE A 4 -11.30 7.51 -1.64
N GLY A 5 -11.35 6.24 -2.02
CA GLY A 5 -11.55 5.11 -1.11
C GLY A 5 -10.21 4.55 -0.69
N PHE A 6 -9.79 4.88 0.54
CA PHE A 6 -8.59 4.31 1.14
C PHE A 6 -8.86 2.96 1.79
N SER A 7 -8.11 1.93 1.40
CA SER A 7 -8.23 0.57 1.91
C SER A 7 -6.93 -0.23 1.83
N SER A 8 -6.97 -1.46 2.31
CA SER A 8 -6.00 -2.52 1.99
C SER A 8 -6.59 -3.45 0.91
N HIS A 9 -5.76 -4.30 0.30
CA HIS A 9 -6.20 -5.32 -0.67
C HIS A 9 -6.63 -6.61 0.06
N ARG A 10 -7.71 -6.53 0.85
CA ARG A 10 -8.25 -7.64 1.65
C ARG A 10 -9.71 -7.89 1.32
N VAL A 11 -10.15 -9.15 1.31
CA VAL A 11 -11.54 -9.54 0.98
C VAL A 11 -12.58 -8.78 1.82
N GLU A 12 -12.30 -8.57 3.11
CA GLU A 12 -13.16 -7.84 4.05
C GLU A 12 -13.49 -6.38 3.64
N VAL A 13 -12.72 -5.81 2.70
CA VAL A 13 -12.94 -4.46 2.17
C VAL A 13 -14.08 -4.42 1.15
N LEU A 14 -14.29 -5.51 0.40
CA LEU A 14 -15.14 -5.50 -0.80
C LEU A 14 -16.59 -5.04 -0.54
N PRO A 15 -17.26 -5.40 0.57
CA PRO A 15 -18.59 -4.87 0.88
C PRO A 15 -18.62 -3.34 1.08
N PHE A 16 -17.53 -2.76 1.57
CA PHE A 16 -17.39 -1.31 1.76
C PHE A 16 -17.03 -0.62 0.45
N ALA A 17 -16.13 -1.19 -0.34
CA ALA A 17 -15.75 -0.71 -1.66
C ALA A 17 -16.96 -0.67 -2.59
N ARG A 18 -17.71 -1.78 -2.70
CA ARG A 18 -18.95 -1.88 -3.50
C ARG A 18 -19.91 -0.73 -3.21
N ARG A 19 -20.22 -0.47 -1.93
CA ARG A 19 -21.14 0.61 -1.53
C ARG A 19 -20.68 1.98 -1.98
N GLN A 20 -19.37 2.23 -2.04
CA GLN A 20 -18.86 3.48 -2.59
C GLN A 20 -18.90 3.45 -4.12
N MET A 21 -18.38 2.42 -4.77
CA MET A 21 -18.29 2.32 -6.23
C MET A 21 -19.66 2.41 -6.92
N GLU A 22 -20.71 1.80 -6.37
CA GLU A 22 -22.07 1.85 -6.92
C GLU A 22 -22.67 3.27 -6.99
N GLN A 23 -22.15 4.20 -6.19
CA GLN A 23 -22.57 5.60 -6.19
C GLN A 23 -21.88 6.46 -7.25
N HIS A 24 -20.88 5.92 -7.95
CA HIS A 24 -20.05 6.68 -8.89
C HIS A 24 -20.23 6.16 -10.32
N GLN A 25 -20.02 7.02 -11.31
CA GLN A 25 -20.16 6.68 -12.73
C GLN A 25 -18.85 6.15 -13.30
N ILE A 26 -17.72 6.68 -12.81
CA ILE A 26 -16.37 6.25 -13.16
C ILE A 26 -15.72 5.63 -11.92
N ILE A 27 -15.09 4.48 -12.09
CA ILE A 27 -14.29 3.79 -11.09
C ILE A 27 -12.86 3.76 -11.61
N VAL A 28 -11.95 4.40 -10.88
CA VAL A 28 -10.53 4.45 -11.18
C VAL A 28 -9.81 3.47 -10.26
N LEU A 29 -9.18 2.46 -10.85
CA LEU A 29 -8.44 1.41 -10.13
C LEU A 29 -6.99 1.83 -9.89
N GLU A 30 -6.37 1.23 -8.88
CA GLU A 30 -4.92 1.37 -8.58
C GLU A 30 -4.10 0.29 -9.26
N GLU A 31 -4.25 0.17 -10.58
CA GLU A 31 -3.56 -0.83 -11.40
C GLU A 31 -3.16 -0.22 -12.76
N PRO A 32 -2.07 -0.70 -13.37
CA PRO A 32 -1.72 -0.30 -14.73
C PRO A 32 -2.73 -0.94 -15.71
N PRO A 33 -2.98 -0.34 -16.88
CA PRO A 33 -3.74 -0.96 -17.96
C PRO A 33 -3.20 -2.35 -18.29
N ALA A 34 -4.07 -3.35 -18.17
CA ALA A 34 -3.74 -4.74 -18.46
C ALA A 34 -4.34 -5.17 -19.81
N PRO A 35 -3.62 -5.98 -20.60
CA PRO A 35 -4.21 -6.68 -21.74
C PRO A 35 -5.45 -7.46 -21.30
N ASN A 36 -6.43 -7.59 -22.19
CA ASN A 36 -7.67 -8.35 -21.97
C ASN A 36 -8.55 -7.88 -20.80
N PHE A 37 -8.22 -6.80 -20.08
CA PHE A 37 -9.06 -6.28 -19.00
C PHE A 37 -10.49 -6.01 -19.45
N LEU A 38 -10.66 -5.39 -20.62
CA LEU A 38 -11.99 -5.14 -21.19
C LEU A 38 -12.70 -6.43 -21.63
N GLU A 39 -11.97 -7.42 -22.14
CA GLU A 39 -12.53 -8.73 -22.49
C GLU A 39 -13.04 -9.44 -21.21
N MET A 40 -12.28 -9.38 -20.12
CA MET A 40 -12.68 -9.86 -18.80
C MET A 40 -13.91 -9.12 -18.29
N LEU A 41 -13.94 -7.78 -18.32
CA LEU A 41 -15.11 -6.99 -17.88
C LEU A 41 -16.38 -7.30 -18.67
N ASN A 42 -16.24 -7.70 -19.94
CA ASN A 42 -17.34 -8.11 -20.81
C ASN A 42 -17.72 -9.59 -20.65
N GLY A 43 -17.01 -10.36 -19.83
CA GLY A 43 -17.21 -11.80 -19.66
C GLY A 43 -16.85 -12.62 -20.90
N ARG A 44 -16.00 -12.10 -21.79
CA ARG A 44 -15.53 -12.80 -23.00
C ARG A 44 -14.39 -13.76 -22.70
N ILE A 45 -13.60 -13.47 -21.66
CA ILE A 45 -12.65 -14.40 -21.05
C ILE A 45 -13.03 -14.64 -19.58
N PRO A 46 -12.78 -15.84 -19.02
CA PRO A 46 -12.96 -16.11 -17.59
C PRO A 46 -12.06 -15.23 -16.72
N ILE A 47 -12.49 -14.95 -15.49
CA ILE A 47 -11.69 -14.22 -14.50
C ILE A 47 -10.40 -14.99 -14.19
N GLU A 48 -10.48 -16.31 -14.10
CA GLU A 48 -9.35 -17.18 -13.81
C GLU A 48 -8.29 -17.06 -14.91
N GLU A 49 -8.70 -17.04 -16.19
CA GLU A 49 -7.78 -16.84 -17.33
C GLU A 49 -7.15 -15.46 -17.31
N TYR A 50 -7.92 -14.41 -16.97
CA TYR A 50 -7.39 -13.06 -16.81
C TYR A 50 -6.34 -12.98 -15.68
N LEU A 51 -6.57 -13.67 -14.57
CA LEU A 51 -5.69 -13.66 -13.41
C LEU A 51 -4.49 -14.62 -13.52
N MET A 52 -4.44 -15.52 -14.51
CA MET A 52 -3.31 -16.45 -14.69
C MET A 52 -1.96 -15.75 -14.89
N VAL A 53 -1.97 -14.49 -15.35
CA VAL A 53 -0.77 -13.69 -15.57
C VAL A 53 -0.41 -12.79 -14.38
N SER A 54 -1.21 -12.84 -13.29
CA SER A 54 -1.00 -12.09 -12.06
C SER A 54 -0.28 -12.96 -11.03
N ASP A 55 0.88 -12.50 -10.53
CA ASP A 55 1.58 -13.09 -9.39
C ASP A 55 1.08 -12.46 -8.07
N SER A 56 -0.21 -12.64 -7.77
CA SER A 56 -0.85 -12.00 -6.60
C SER A 56 -0.55 -12.71 -5.28
N GLU A 57 -0.28 -11.93 -4.23
CA GLU A 57 -0.27 -12.41 -2.84
C GLU A 57 -1.70 -12.58 -2.26
N PHE A 58 -2.73 -12.07 -2.94
CA PHE A 58 -4.14 -12.09 -2.49
C PHE A 58 -5.10 -12.55 -3.61
N PRO A 59 -4.96 -13.82 -4.07
CA PRO A 59 -5.70 -14.33 -5.21
C PRO A 59 -7.23 -14.30 -5.03
N GLU A 60 -7.75 -14.57 -3.82
CA GLU A 60 -9.19 -14.53 -3.60
C GLU A 60 -9.74 -13.11 -3.59
N PHE A 61 -9.00 -12.15 -3.02
CA PHE A 61 -9.32 -10.73 -3.15
C PHE A 61 -9.41 -10.32 -4.62
N GLU A 62 -8.41 -10.63 -5.45
CA GLU A 62 -8.40 -10.26 -6.87
C GLU A 62 -9.57 -10.89 -7.63
N ARG A 63 -9.84 -12.18 -7.40
CA ARG A 63 -10.96 -12.89 -8.04
C ARG A 63 -12.31 -12.26 -7.69
N LEU A 64 -12.53 -11.95 -6.41
CA LEU A 64 -13.77 -11.32 -5.94
C LEU A 64 -13.89 -9.85 -6.38
N MET A 65 -12.76 -9.13 -6.45
CA MET A 65 -12.71 -7.78 -6.99
C MET A 65 -13.06 -7.78 -8.49
N CYS A 66 -12.48 -8.67 -9.30
CA CYS A 66 -12.84 -8.83 -10.71
C CYS A 66 -14.34 -9.12 -10.89
N THR A 67 -14.90 -9.99 -10.04
CA THR A 67 -16.35 -10.29 -10.04
C THR A 67 -17.17 -9.02 -9.76
N LEU A 68 -16.80 -8.25 -8.73
CA LEU A 68 -17.43 -6.96 -8.43
C LEU A 68 -17.33 -5.99 -9.61
N LEU A 69 -16.18 -5.92 -10.27
CA LEU A 69 -15.95 -5.03 -11.41
C LEU A 69 -16.78 -5.45 -12.63
N GLN A 70 -16.88 -6.74 -12.96
CA GLN A 70 -17.79 -7.23 -14.00
C GLN A 70 -19.25 -6.83 -13.73
N GLU A 71 -19.71 -7.00 -12.48
CA GLU A 71 -21.07 -6.60 -12.11
C GLU A 71 -21.28 -5.09 -12.26
N LEU A 72 -20.34 -4.26 -11.80
CA LEU A 72 -20.42 -2.81 -11.93
C LEU A 72 -20.38 -2.37 -13.40
N HIS A 73 -19.52 -2.99 -14.21
CA HIS A 73 -19.44 -2.75 -15.64
C HIS A 73 -20.75 -3.10 -16.35
N SER A 74 -21.37 -4.24 -16.02
CA SER A 74 -22.67 -4.65 -16.56
C SER A 74 -23.81 -3.68 -16.21
N LYS A 75 -23.68 -2.95 -15.09
CA LYS A 75 -24.59 -1.87 -14.66
C LYS A 75 -24.25 -0.51 -15.30
N GLY A 76 -23.36 -0.48 -16.29
CA GLY A 76 -22.99 0.72 -17.05
C GLY A 76 -21.96 1.62 -16.36
N ARG A 77 -21.22 1.12 -15.36
CA ARG A 77 -20.12 1.89 -14.76
C ARG A 77 -18.90 1.83 -15.66
N GLN A 78 -18.26 2.98 -15.87
CA GLN A 78 -17.00 3.04 -16.59
C GLN A 78 -15.88 2.68 -15.61
N ILE A 79 -15.10 1.65 -15.95
CA ILE A 79 -13.98 1.19 -15.13
C ILE A 79 -12.69 1.49 -15.88
N VAL A 80 -11.75 2.17 -15.22
CA VAL A 80 -10.48 2.58 -15.83
C VAL A 80 -9.32 2.23 -14.90
N GLN A 81 -8.29 1.63 -15.46
CA GLN A 81 -7.02 1.37 -14.79
C GLN A 81 -6.13 2.61 -14.96
N VAL A 82 -5.67 3.19 -13.85
CA VAL A 82 -4.85 4.41 -13.87
C VAL A 82 -3.71 4.26 -12.86
N GLU A 83 -2.60 3.73 -13.35
CA GLU A 83 -1.35 3.64 -12.60
C GLU A 83 -0.13 3.90 -13.51
N PRO A 84 0.06 5.16 -13.95
CA PRO A 84 1.09 5.52 -14.94
C PRO A 84 2.52 5.27 -14.47
N TYR A 85 2.75 5.18 -13.15
CA TYR A 85 4.06 4.83 -12.61
C TYR A 85 4.41 3.37 -12.92
N LEU A 86 3.46 2.44 -12.68
CA LEU A 86 3.66 1.03 -13.00
C LEU A 86 3.69 0.79 -14.51
N GLU A 87 2.93 1.55 -15.30
CA GLU A 87 3.04 1.53 -16.78
C GLU A 87 4.46 1.87 -17.26
N ALA A 88 5.08 2.90 -16.68
CA ALA A 88 6.45 3.27 -16.99
C ALA A 88 7.45 2.20 -16.50
N LEU A 89 7.19 1.58 -15.35
CA LEU A 89 8.03 0.50 -14.82
C LEU A 89 8.02 -0.75 -15.71
N VAL A 90 6.85 -1.14 -16.23
CA VAL A 90 6.73 -2.22 -17.22
C VAL A 90 7.58 -1.90 -18.46
N GLN A 91 7.47 -0.69 -19.01
CA GLN A 91 8.27 -0.27 -20.16
C GLN A 91 9.79 -0.27 -19.87
N ILE A 92 10.18 0.08 -18.65
CA ILE A 92 11.59 0.01 -18.22
C ILE A 92 12.06 -1.45 -18.24
N HIS A 93 11.30 -2.37 -17.65
CA HIS A 93 11.64 -3.79 -17.63
C HIS A 93 11.71 -4.41 -19.03
N GLU A 94 10.76 -4.10 -19.91
CA GLU A 94 10.78 -4.55 -21.31
C GLU A 94 12.03 -4.07 -22.04
N ARG A 95 12.41 -2.79 -21.90
CA ARG A 95 13.63 -2.24 -22.53
C ARG A 95 14.90 -2.92 -22.01
N LEU A 96 14.99 -3.17 -20.71
CA LEU A 96 16.13 -3.88 -20.12
C LEU A 96 16.20 -5.33 -20.65
N ALA A 97 15.04 -6.01 -20.75
CA ALA A 97 14.96 -7.35 -21.32
C ALA A 97 15.39 -7.39 -22.80
N ASP A 98 15.10 -6.33 -23.56
CA ASP A 98 15.55 -6.13 -24.95
C ASP A 98 17.03 -5.72 -25.07
N GLY A 99 17.78 -5.68 -23.96
CA GLY A 99 19.20 -5.38 -23.91
C GLY A 99 19.56 -3.89 -23.95
N LYS A 100 18.60 -2.99 -23.69
CA LYS A 100 18.90 -1.56 -23.47
C LYS A 100 19.63 -1.35 -22.17
N THR A 101 20.48 -0.33 -22.12
CA THR A 101 21.21 0.03 -20.91
C THR A 101 20.44 1.06 -20.07
N PRO A 102 20.78 1.22 -18.77
CA PRO A 102 20.30 2.33 -17.94
C PRO A 102 20.39 3.70 -18.61
N GLU A 103 21.50 3.98 -19.31
CA GLU A 103 21.71 5.25 -20.01
C GLU A 103 20.71 5.46 -21.16
N ASP A 104 20.26 4.39 -21.81
CA ASP A 104 19.23 4.48 -22.84
C ASP A 104 17.84 4.73 -22.26
N ILE A 105 17.58 4.28 -21.04
CA ILE A 105 16.32 4.54 -20.32
C ILE A 105 16.26 6.00 -19.86
N ILE A 106 17.34 6.51 -19.25
CA ILE A 106 17.44 7.88 -18.75
C ILE A 106 17.31 8.91 -19.87
N LYS A 107 17.69 8.58 -21.11
CA LYS A 107 17.47 9.46 -22.28
C LYS A 107 16.00 9.66 -22.64
N ASP A 108 15.08 8.81 -22.16
CA ASP A 108 13.63 9.01 -22.33
C ASP A 108 13.07 9.79 -21.14
N PRO A 109 12.69 11.08 -21.32
CA PRO A 109 12.22 11.92 -20.20
C PRO A 109 10.96 11.40 -19.52
N ARG A 110 10.24 10.45 -20.14
CA ARG A 110 9.07 9.81 -19.55
C ARG A 110 9.43 8.71 -18.55
N LEU A 111 10.63 8.14 -18.66
CA LEU A 111 11.10 7.01 -17.86
C LEU A 111 12.18 7.40 -16.86
N GLU A 112 12.94 8.47 -17.12
CA GLU A 112 14.04 8.94 -16.25
C GLU A 112 13.65 9.07 -14.77
N ASP A 113 12.63 9.87 -14.47
CA ASP A 113 12.14 10.09 -13.10
C ASP A 113 11.75 8.78 -12.41
N VAL A 114 11.08 7.87 -13.14
CA VAL A 114 10.60 6.58 -12.62
C VAL A 114 11.76 5.64 -12.35
N TYR A 115 12.71 5.56 -13.29
CA TYR A 115 13.91 4.73 -13.18
C TYR A 115 14.77 5.15 -11.99
N GLU A 116 15.05 6.44 -11.83
CA GLU A 116 15.87 6.94 -10.72
C GLU A 116 15.19 6.76 -9.37
N ALA A 117 13.87 6.97 -9.29
CA ALA A 117 13.11 6.70 -8.09
C ALA A 117 13.14 5.20 -7.71
N GLU A 118 12.93 4.29 -8.68
CA GLU A 118 12.96 2.87 -8.40
C GLU A 118 14.35 2.37 -8.03
N LYS A 119 15.37 2.80 -8.76
CA LYS A 119 16.77 2.44 -8.47
C LYS A 119 17.15 2.82 -7.04
N ARG A 120 16.73 4.00 -6.57
CA ARG A 120 16.98 4.45 -5.20
C ARG A 120 16.22 3.63 -4.15
N ALA A 121 14.91 3.45 -4.34
CA ALA A 121 14.08 2.70 -3.39
C ALA A 121 14.49 1.22 -3.31
N THR A 122 14.73 0.60 -4.47
CA THR A 122 15.19 -0.80 -4.55
C THR A 122 16.59 -0.96 -3.96
N GLY A 123 17.51 -0.04 -4.23
CA GLY A 123 18.84 -0.05 -3.61
C GLY A 123 18.76 0.00 -2.08
N ALA A 124 17.99 0.94 -1.54
CA ALA A 124 17.81 1.06 -0.09
C ALA A 124 17.12 -0.17 0.53
N LEU A 125 16.20 -0.82 -0.20
CA LEU A 125 15.57 -2.06 0.23
C LEU A 125 16.55 -3.23 0.29
N ILE A 126 17.42 -3.38 -0.72
CA ILE A 126 18.49 -4.39 -0.75
C ILE A 126 19.44 -4.16 0.42
N ASP A 127 19.85 -2.91 0.65
CA ASP A 127 20.71 -2.54 1.77
C ASP A 127 20.06 -2.89 3.11
N TYR A 128 18.78 -2.60 3.29
CA TYR A 128 18.02 -3.01 4.47
C TYR A 128 18.04 -4.53 4.69
N TYR A 129 17.79 -5.33 3.65
CA TYR A 129 17.83 -6.79 3.77
C TYR A 129 19.23 -7.31 4.12
N ALA A 130 20.28 -6.71 3.55
CA ALA A 130 21.66 -7.06 3.87
C ALA A 130 21.98 -6.80 5.35
N HIS A 131 21.50 -5.69 5.92
CA HIS A 131 21.70 -5.34 7.33
C HIS A 131 20.86 -6.22 8.27
N SER A 132 19.59 -6.46 7.93
CA SER A 132 18.60 -7.11 8.81
C SER A 132 19.01 -8.50 9.34
N LEU A 133 19.88 -9.21 8.61
CA LEU A 133 20.30 -10.57 8.97
C LEU A 133 21.41 -10.61 10.03
N LYS A 134 22.30 -9.62 10.06
CA LYS A 134 23.57 -9.72 10.82
C LYS A 134 24.01 -8.43 11.49
N ALA A 135 23.53 -7.28 11.05
CA ALA A 135 23.97 -6.00 11.58
C ALA A 135 23.43 -5.76 13.00
N PRO A 136 24.14 -4.94 13.81
CA PRO A 136 23.62 -4.39 15.06
C PRO A 136 22.27 -3.69 14.87
N PHE A 137 21.43 -3.70 15.91
CA PHE A 137 20.09 -3.11 15.89
C PHE A 137 20.06 -1.67 15.36
N ASP A 138 20.98 -0.80 15.80
CA ASP A 138 21.01 0.60 15.37
C ASP A 138 21.24 0.75 13.87
N ASP A 139 22.13 -0.05 13.30
CA ASP A 139 22.41 -0.01 11.87
C ASP A 139 21.20 -0.47 11.05
N VAL A 140 20.44 -1.45 11.57
CA VAL A 140 19.19 -1.90 10.94
C VAL A 140 18.12 -0.80 11.02
N VAL A 141 18.02 -0.08 12.14
CA VAL A 141 17.10 1.06 12.30
C VAL A 141 17.44 2.19 11.32
N GLU A 142 18.71 2.52 11.13
CA GLU A 142 19.13 3.50 10.11
C GLU A 142 18.81 3.04 8.69
N ALA A 143 18.99 1.75 8.39
CA ALA A 143 18.64 1.18 7.09
C ALA A 143 17.12 1.27 6.82
N VAL A 144 16.28 0.98 7.82
CA VAL A 144 14.81 1.15 7.71
C VAL A 144 14.43 2.60 7.42
N LYS A 145 15.03 3.58 8.12
CA LYS A 145 14.75 5.00 7.87
C LYS A 145 15.18 5.43 6.46
N THR A 146 16.34 4.96 6.01
CA THR A 146 16.86 5.24 4.66
C THR A 146 15.92 4.69 3.59
N PHE A 147 15.45 3.45 3.77
CA PHE A 147 14.45 2.83 2.90
C PHE A 147 13.12 3.61 2.92
N ALA A 148 12.58 3.91 4.10
CA ALA A 148 11.31 4.64 4.23
C ALA A 148 11.37 6.04 3.58
N TRP A 149 12.52 6.71 3.64
CA TRP A 149 12.73 7.99 2.96
C TRP A 149 12.75 7.83 1.42
N ALA A 150 13.52 6.86 0.91
CA ALA A 150 13.59 6.59 -0.52
C ALA A 150 12.21 6.16 -1.09
N ASP A 151 11.46 5.35 -0.33
CA ASP A 151 10.13 4.92 -0.69
C ASP A 151 9.10 6.07 -0.64
N ALA A 152 9.25 7.01 0.30
CA ALA A 152 8.43 8.22 0.34
C ALA A 152 8.62 9.09 -0.92
N ASP A 153 9.86 9.26 -1.39
CA ASP A 153 10.16 9.96 -2.64
C ASP A 153 9.51 9.27 -3.84
N ARG A 154 9.64 7.94 -3.92
CA ARG A 154 9.01 7.11 -4.95
C ARG A 154 7.48 7.26 -4.94
N LEU A 155 6.87 7.15 -3.77
CA LEU A 155 5.44 7.31 -3.55
C LEU A 155 4.94 8.70 -4.00
N MET A 156 5.65 9.78 -3.65
CA MET A 156 5.28 11.13 -4.08
C MET A 156 5.28 11.27 -5.61
N LEU A 157 6.27 10.68 -6.29
CA LEU A 157 6.31 10.66 -7.76
C LEU A 157 5.11 9.91 -8.34
N ARG A 158 4.83 8.72 -7.82
CA ARG A 158 3.68 7.88 -8.20
C ARG A 158 2.36 8.63 -8.05
N GLU A 159 2.10 9.25 -6.89
CA GLU A 159 0.86 10.00 -6.65
C GLU A 159 0.72 11.24 -7.52
N ARG A 160 1.83 11.91 -7.82
CA ARG A 160 1.84 13.06 -8.74
C ARG A 160 1.47 12.64 -10.16
N MET A 161 2.00 11.51 -10.64
CA MET A 161 1.67 10.98 -11.97
C MET A 161 0.21 10.53 -12.03
N ARG A 162 -0.25 9.77 -11.02
CA ARG A 162 -1.62 9.28 -10.93
C ARG A 162 -2.65 10.42 -10.86
N ALA A 163 -2.40 11.46 -10.06
CA ALA A 163 -3.26 12.64 -10.01
C ALA A 163 -3.36 13.38 -11.36
N ARG A 164 -2.27 13.45 -12.13
CA ARG A 164 -2.28 14.06 -13.47
C ARG A 164 -3.12 13.24 -14.45
N ALA A 165 -3.04 11.92 -14.40
CA ALA A 165 -3.81 11.02 -15.25
C ALA A 165 -5.32 11.00 -14.89
N ILE A 166 -5.66 11.18 -13.61
CA ILE A 166 -7.07 11.28 -13.16
C ILE A 166 -7.70 12.62 -13.53
N LYS A 167 -6.92 13.71 -13.56
CA LYS A 167 -7.42 15.07 -13.84
C LYS A 167 -8.36 15.17 -15.07
N PRO A 168 -8.02 14.64 -16.27
CA PRO A 168 -8.90 14.71 -17.44
C PRO A 168 -10.20 13.93 -17.27
N LEU A 169 -10.27 12.92 -16.40
CA LEU A 169 -11.52 12.18 -16.15
C LEU A 169 -12.55 13.03 -15.38
N ALA A 170 -12.06 13.99 -14.58
CA ALA A 170 -12.89 14.83 -13.73
C ALA A 170 -13.56 16.01 -14.46
N SER A 171 -13.19 16.31 -15.71
CA SER A 171 -13.75 17.44 -16.47
C SER A 171 -15.19 17.25 -16.90
N ASP A 172 -15.70 16.03 -16.90
CA ASP A 172 -16.97 15.68 -17.54
C ASP A 172 -18.18 15.78 -16.58
N GLY A 173 -17.99 16.37 -15.39
CA GLY A 173 -19.05 16.51 -14.38
C GLY A 173 -19.49 15.19 -13.72
N LYS A 174 -18.87 14.07 -14.09
CA LYS A 174 -19.19 12.74 -13.57
C LYS A 174 -18.72 12.55 -12.13
N ASP A 175 -19.41 11.67 -11.41
CA ASP A 175 -18.97 11.20 -10.10
C ASP A 175 -17.91 10.09 -10.27
N ILE A 176 -16.76 10.27 -9.64
CA ILE A 176 -15.59 9.39 -9.76
C ILE A 176 -15.25 8.79 -8.41
N TYR A 177 -15.15 7.46 -8.37
CA TYR A 177 -14.52 6.73 -7.29
C TYR A 177 -13.05 6.47 -7.68
N VAL A 178 -12.12 6.73 -6.76
CA VAL A 178 -10.70 6.45 -6.92
C VAL A 178 -10.28 5.48 -5.83
N GLU A 179 -9.87 4.29 -6.22
CA GLU A 179 -9.25 3.31 -5.34
C GLU A 179 -7.85 3.75 -4.94
N ALA A 180 -7.50 3.62 -3.67
CA ALA A 180 -6.15 3.89 -3.20
C ALA A 180 -5.81 3.08 -1.94
N GLY A 181 -4.58 2.58 -1.84
CA GLY A 181 -4.03 2.09 -0.58
C GLY A 181 -3.87 3.20 0.47
N TYR A 182 -3.83 2.85 1.77
CA TYR A 182 -3.65 3.87 2.84
C TYR A 182 -2.36 4.70 2.69
N ILE A 183 -1.28 4.07 2.23
CA ILE A 183 0.01 4.72 1.99
C ILE A 183 -0.10 5.79 0.88
N HIS A 184 -1.03 5.65 -0.06
CA HIS A 184 -1.27 6.59 -1.16
C HIS A 184 -2.02 7.86 -0.74
N TYR A 185 -2.06 8.19 0.56
CA TYR A 185 -2.65 9.44 1.05
C TYR A 185 -2.15 10.72 0.34
N PRO A 186 -0.86 10.85 -0.07
CA PRO A 186 -0.41 12.01 -0.85
C PRO A 186 -1.22 12.28 -2.13
N LEU A 187 -1.91 11.27 -2.70
CA LEU A 187 -2.81 11.41 -3.84
C LEU A 187 -3.85 12.50 -3.62
N TYR A 188 -4.42 12.56 -2.42
CA TYR A 188 -5.41 13.57 -2.06
C TYR A 188 -4.86 14.98 -2.25
N HIS A 189 -3.61 15.23 -1.81
CA HIS A 189 -2.97 16.53 -1.96
C HIS A 189 -2.73 16.90 -3.42
N TYR A 190 -2.24 15.95 -4.23
CA TYR A 190 -1.99 16.19 -5.65
C TYR A 190 -3.29 16.37 -6.43
N LEU A 191 -4.34 15.60 -6.16
CA LEU A 191 -5.67 15.79 -6.78
C LEU A 191 -6.27 17.14 -6.41
N ARG A 192 -6.22 17.54 -5.14
CA ARG A 192 -6.69 18.87 -4.69
C ARG A 192 -5.93 20.00 -5.39
N LYS A 193 -4.62 19.85 -5.58
CA LYS A 193 -3.79 20.82 -6.31
C LYS A 193 -4.14 20.86 -7.80
N ALA A 194 -4.32 19.70 -8.42
CA ALA A 194 -4.56 19.56 -9.86
C ALA A 194 -5.95 20.04 -10.31
N LEU A 195 -6.96 19.84 -9.47
CA LEU A 195 -8.38 20.11 -9.76
C LEU A 195 -8.90 21.43 -9.15
N GLY A 196 -8.11 22.06 -8.28
CA GLY A 196 -8.48 23.29 -7.61
C GLY A 196 -9.58 23.12 -6.56
N ARG A 197 -10.06 24.24 -6.02
CA ARG A 197 -11.03 24.24 -4.90
C ARG A 197 -12.47 23.91 -5.31
N ILE A 198 -12.80 24.08 -6.59
CA ILE A 198 -14.16 23.93 -7.13
C ILE A 198 -14.59 22.46 -7.13
N GLN A 199 -13.68 21.54 -7.44
CA GLN A 199 -13.99 20.12 -7.43
C GLN A 199 -14.11 19.61 -5.99
N ARG A 200 -15.27 19.04 -5.64
CA ARG A 200 -15.46 18.39 -4.33
C ARG A 200 -14.72 17.06 -4.32
N ILE A 201 -13.74 16.93 -3.43
CA ILE A 201 -13.03 15.67 -3.15
C ILE A 201 -13.41 15.21 -1.74
N ARG A 202 -13.90 13.99 -1.64
CA ARG A 202 -14.25 13.29 -0.40
C ARG A 202 -13.24 12.17 -0.18
N VAL A 203 -12.81 11.99 1.06
CA VAL A 203 -11.99 10.84 1.48
C VAL A 203 -12.85 9.91 2.31
N VAL A 204 -12.79 8.61 2.02
CA VAL A 204 -13.44 7.56 2.80
C VAL A 204 -12.41 6.49 3.12
N TYR A 205 -12.27 6.16 4.41
CA TYR A 205 -11.50 5.01 4.86
C TYR A 205 -12.46 3.83 4.97
N LEU A 206 -12.34 2.85 4.06
CA LEU A 206 -13.37 1.84 3.85
C LEU A 206 -13.60 0.97 5.10
N LEU A 207 -12.51 0.57 5.78
CA LEU A 207 -12.55 -0.24 6.99
C LEU A 207 -12.68 0.56 8.29
N ALA A 208 -12.84 1.89 8.25
CA ALA A 208 -12.97 2.67 9.48
C ALA A 208 -14.09 2.21 10.43
N PRO A 209 -15.26 1.71 9.97
CA PRO A 209 -16.25 1.12 10.86
C PRO A 209 -15.74 -0.12 11.60
N VAL A 210 -15.02 -1.00 10.91
CA VAL A 210 -14.44 -2.23 11.48
C VAL A 210 -13.36 -1.88 12.49
N VAL A 211 -12.40 -1.07 12.09
CA VAL A 211 -11.28 -0.65 12.94
C VAL A 211 -11.77 0.03 14.23
N ARG A 212 -12.80 0.88 14.14
CA ARG A 212 -13.39 1.51 15.35
C ARG A 212 -14.02 0.49 16.31
N ARG A 213 -14.71 -0.53 15.79
CA ARG A 213 -15.31 -1.60 16.61
C ARG A 213 -14.22 -2.40 17.32
N LEU A 214 -13.09 -2.61 16.67
CA LEU A 214 -11.89 -3.25 17.23
C LEU A 214 -11.07 -2.33 18.15
N GLN A 215 -11.55 -1.10 18.41
CA GLN A 215 -10.87 -0.07 19.18
C GLN A 215 -9.48 0.30 18.62
N GLY A 216 -9.27 0.08 17.32
CA GLY A 216 -8.08 0.49 16.60
C GLY A 216 -8.12 1.97 16.18
N ARG A 217 -6.97 2.47 15.70
CA ARG A 217 -6.86 3.85 15.18
C ARG A 217 -7.29 3.90 13.72
N ARG A 218 -8.03 4.95 13.32
CA ARG A 218 -8.78 5.06 12.04
C ARG A 218 -8.15 4.47 10.77
N ARG A 219 -6.84 4.56 10.56
CA ARG A 219 -6.14 4.09 9.34
C ARG A 219 -5.48 2.72 9.51
N ASN A 220 -5.36 2.24 10.75
CA ASN A 220 -4.71 1.00 11.16
C ASN A 220 -3.39 0.69 10.41
N MET A 221 -2.54 1.71 10.23
CA MET A 221 -1.29 1.56 9.49
C MET A 221 -0.19 1.06 10.41
N GLY A 222 0.69 0.22 9.88
CA GLY A 222 1.89 -0.19 10.58
C GLY A 222 2.86 0.98 10.81
N PRO A 223 3.78 0.87 11.78
CA PRO A 223 4.73 1.92 12.09
C PRO A 223 5.67 2.28 10.92
N GLY A 224 5.97 1.31 10.03
CA GLY A 224 6.73 1.56 8.80
C GLY A 224 5.98 2.48 7.83
N ASP A 225 4.71 2.17 7.55
CA ASP A 225 3.86 3.02 6.69
C ASP A 225 3.67 4.42 7.27
N ILE A 226 3.54 4.52 8.59
CA ILE A 226 3.46 5.80 9.29
C ILE A 226 4.76 6.60 9.05
N LEU A 227 5.93 5.97 9.20
CA LEU A 227 7.22 6.60 8.96
C LEU A 227 7.35 7.12 7.52
N THR A 228 7.06 6.28 6.53
CA THR A 228 7.08 6.65 5.10
C THR A 228 6.14 7.82 4.80
N LEU A 229 4.91 7.79 5.34
CA LEU A 229 3.95 8.89 5.17
C LEU A 229 4.42 10.19 5.83
N TYR A 230 5.11 10.11 6.97
CA TYR A 230 5.68 11.29 7.60
C TYR A 230 6.74 11.93 6.68
N TYR A 231 7.65 11.15 6.10
CA TYR A 231 8.62 11.65 5.12
C TYR A 231 7.91 12.27 3.90
N ALA A 232 6.91 11.60 3.34
CA ALA A 232 6.19 12.06 2.14
C ALA A 232 5.40 13.36 2.36
N LEU A 233 4.83 13.57 3.55
CA LEU A 233 3.93 14.70 3.80
C LEU A 233 4.63 15.91 4.45
N HIS A 234 5.74 15.70 5.14
CA HIS A 234 6.37 16.74 5.97
C HIS A 234 7.82 17.05 5.57
N GLY A 235 8.43 16.28 4.66
CA GLY A 235 9.81 16.48 4.23
C GLY A 235 10.86 16.20 5.30
N GLY A 236 10.45 15.70 6.48
CA GLY A 236 11.30 15.38 7.61
C GLY A 236 10.49 14.86 8.80
N VAL A 237 11.15 14.13 9.70
CA VAL A 237 10.56 13.52 10.89
C VAL A 237 11.48 13.79 12.08
N PRO A 238 10.96 14.18 13.25
CA PRO A 238 11.79 14.27 14.46
C PRO A 238 12.55 12.97 14.68
N GLN A 239 13.84 13.07 14.99
CA GLN A 239 14.75 11.92 15.03
C GLN A 239 14.26 10.81 15.98
N ASP A 240 13.81 11.19 17.19
CA ASP A 240 13.31 10.23 18.18
C ASP A 240 12.08 9.47 17.68
N LEU A 241 11.17 10.17 16.99
CA LEU A 241 9.98 9.55 16.40
C LEU A 241 10.36 8.64 15.22
N ALA A 242 11.29 9.07 14.38
CA ALA A 242 11.78 8.26 13.26
C ALA A 242 12.43 6.96 13.74
N ASN A 243 13.29 7.06 14.76
CA ASN A 243 13.94 5.91 15.39
C ASN A 243 12.90 4.95 15.98
N LEU A 244 11.91 5.48 16.71
CA LEU A 244 10.87 4.66 17.33
C LEU A 244 10.01 3.93 16.31
N LEU A 245 9.56 4.62 15.25
CA LEU A 245 8.74 4.00 14.20
C LEU A 245 9.52 2.95 13.40
N ALA A 246 10.78 3.24 13.08
CA ALA A 246 11.67 2.28 12.41
C ALA A 246 11.93 1.05 13.30
N ALA A 247 12.22 1.24 14.58
CA ALA A 247 12.40 0.14 15.52
C ALA A 247 11.13 -0.73 15.68
N ARG A 248 9.97 -0.09 15.82
CA ARG A 248 8.68 -0.79 15.91
C ARG A 248 8.33 -1.55 14.64
N SER A 249 8.72 -1.06 13.46
CA SER A 249 8.44 -1.75 12.19
C SER A 249 9.17 -3.09 12.08
N LEU A 250 10.38 -3.18 12.62
CA LEU A 250 11.15 -4.42 12.70
C LEU A 250 10.43 -5.51 13.52
N ILE A 251 9.76 -5.11 14.61
CA ILE A 251 8.98 -6.06 15.42
C ILE A 251 7.62 -6.33 14.77
N TYR A 252 6.96 -5.29 14.26
CA TYR A 252 5.66 -5.37 13.59
C TYR A 252 5.66 -6.39 12.45
N ILE A 253 6.66 -6.35 11.55
CA ILE A 253 6.70 -7.24 10.38
C ILE A 253 6.89 -8.72 10.76
N LYS A 254 7.46 -9.00 11.93
CA LYS A 254 7.58 -10.36 12.48
C LYS A 254 6.31 -10.85 13.15
N LEU A 255 5.44 -9.92 13.54
CA LEU A 255 4.16 -10.16 14.20
C LEU A 255 2.95 -10.06 13.27
N LEU A 256 3.11 -9.75 11.97
CA LEU A 256 2.00 -9.58 11.01
C LEU A 256 1.68 -10.88 10.26
N GLN A 257 0.40 -11.18 10.02
CA GLN A 257 0.01 -12.36 9.25
C GLN A 257 0.20 -12.05 7.76
N LYS A 258 0.94 -12.91 7.08
CA LYS A 258 1.33 -12.69 5.68
C LYS A 258 0.40 -13.39 4.70
N ASP A 259 -0.13 -14.55 5.10
CA ASP A 259 -1.07 -15.30 4.28
C ASP A 259 -2.40 -14.54 4.14
N GLU A 260 -3.08 -14.75 3.00
CA GLU A 260 -4.43 -14.27 2.80
C GLU A 260 -5.39 -14.92 3.79
N LEU A 261 -6.08 -14.09 4.59
CA LEU A 261 -7.10 -14.49 5.53
C LEU A 261 -8.48 -14.19 4.95
N LEU A 262 -9.27 -15.24 4.79
CA LEU A 262 -10.64 -15.14 4.30
C LEU A 262 -11.61 -14.92 5.46
N PRO A 263 -12.64 -14.08 5.29
CA PRO A 263 -13.73 -14.01 6.24
C PRO A 263 -14.36 -15.39 6.49
N GLY A 264 -14.66 -15.66 7.77
CA GLY A 264 -15.19 -16.93 8.24
C GLY A 264 -15.92 -16.71 9.56
N ASP A 265 -15.36 -17.20 10.67
CA ASP A 265 -15.87 -16.88 12.02
C ASP A 265 -15.78 -15.37 12.32
N SER A 266 -14.76 -14.71 11.77
CA SER A 266 -14.60 -13.27 11.77
C SER A 266 -14.92 -12.69 10.40
N ASP A 267 -15.69 -11.60 10.36
CA ASP A 267 -15.98 -10.84 9.14
C ASP A 267 -14.76 -10.05 8.63
N ALA A 268 -13.76 -9.83 9.48
CA ALA A 268 -12.61 -8.99 9.17
C ALA A 268 -11.30 -9.49 9.85
N PRO A 269 -10.85 -10.70 9.51
CA PRO A 269 -9.72 -11.36 10.18
C PRO A 269 -8.39 -10.59 9.99
N HIS A 270 -8.18 -9.91 8.87
CA HIS A 270 -6.98 -9.10 8.67
C HIS A 270 -7.00 -7.84 9.53
N SER A 271 -8.13 -7.13 9.58
CA SER A 271 -8.28 -5.98 10.48
C SER A 271 -8.05 -6.38 11.95
N GLU A 272 -8.51 -7.56 12.36
CA GLU A 272 -8.30 -8.08 13.72
C GLU A 272 -6.83 -8.34 14.03
N ASP A 273 -6.12 -9.02 13.11
CA ASP A 273 -4.69 -9.25 13.21
C ASP A 273 -3.92 -7.92 13.29
N GLU A 274 -4.10 -7.06 12.29
CA GLU A 274 -3.36 -5.79 12.17
C GLU A 274 -3.62 -4.86 13.38
N VAL A 275 -4.88 -4.74 13.84
CA VAL A 275 -5.19 -3.96 15.05
C VAL A 275 -4.56 -4.60 16.28
N GLY A 276 -4.61 -5.92 16.41
CA GLY A 276 -3.99 -6.66 17.51
C GLY A 276 -2.48 -6.43 17.59
N VAL A 277 -1.80 -6.54 16.45
CA VAL A 277 -0.35 -6.30 16.33
C VAL A 277 -0.02 -4.85 16.63
N ASN A 278 -0.78 -3.89 16.09
CA ASN A 278 -0.59 -2.47 16.40
C ASN A 278 -0.71 -2.17 17.89
N ARG A 279 -1.66 -2.79 18.61
CA ARG A 279 -1.76 -2.64 20.08
C ARG A 279 -0.52 -3.15 20.82
N ILE A 280 0.12 -4.21 20.32
CA ILE A 280 1.35 -4.76 20.89
C ILE A 280 2.50 -3.78 20.65
N VAL A 281 2.76 -3.39 19.40
CA VAL A 281 3.92 -2.56 19.07
C VAL A 281 3.79 -1.12 19.55
N ASP A 282 2.56 -0.59 19.71
CA ASP A 282 2.32 0.74 20.26
C ASP A 282 2.82 0.90 21.72
N ARG A 283 2.98 -0.21 22.44
CA ARG A 283 3.48 -0.26 23.82
C ARG A 283 5.01 -0.32 23.92
N LEU A 284 5.71 -0.64 22.84
CA LEU A 284 7.15 -0.85 22.86
C LEU A 284 7.93 0.47 22.75
N SER A 285 8.83 0.74 23.68
CA SER A 285 9.85 1.78 23.57
C SER A 285 10.95 1.40 22.56
N LEU A 286 11.87 2.32 22.30
CA LEU A 286 13.04 2.04 21.45
C LEU A 286 13.93 0.96 22.09
N GLU A 287 14.09 1.03 23.40
CA GLU A 287 14.84 0.08 24.22
C GLU A 287 14.18 -1.30 24.23
N ASP A 288 12.85 -1.37 24.31
CA ASP A 288 12.12 -2.64 24.22
C ASP A 288 12.33 -3.30 22.85
N CYS A 289 12.22 -2.53 21.78
CA CYS A 289 12.49 -3.02 20.43
C CYS A 289 13.93 -3.52 20.29
N ARG A 290 14.92 -2.83 20.88
CA ARG A 290 16.32 -3.26 20.90
C ARG A 290 16.48 -4.60 21.63
N ALA A 291 15.88 -4.74 22.80
CA ALA A 291 15.96 -5.96 23.60
C ALA A 291 15.30 -7.16 22.90
N LEU A 292 14.21 -6.93 22.16
CA LEU A 292 13.46 -7.95 21.44
C LEU A 292 14.10 -8.33 20.11
N PHE A 293 14.72 -7.39 19.39
CA PHE A 293 15.14 -7.57 18.00
C PHE A 293 15.99 -8.82 17.77
N ASP A 294 17.07 -9.00 18.54
CA ASP A 294 17.97 -10.14 18.36
C ASP A 294 17.30 -11.48 18.69
N GLN A 295 16.31 -11.48 19.58
CA GLN A 295 15.55 -12.67 19.96
C GLN A 295 14.59 -13.09 18.86
N VAL A 296 13.97 -12.13 18.16
CA VAL A 296 12.86 -12.42 17.23
C VAL A 296 13.25 -12.39 15.76
N ARG A 297 14.36 -11.75 15.37
CA ARG A 297 14.69 -11.48 13.96
C ARG A 297 14.70 -12.74 13.09
N LEU A 298 15.13 -13.89 13.62
CA LEU A 298 15.16 -15.18 12.91
C LEU A 298 13.98 -16.10 13.23
N LEU A 299 13.09 -15.73 14.15
CA LEU A 299 11.97 -16.58 14.56
C LEU A 299 10.83 -16.53 13.55
N GLN A 300 10.07 -17.62 13.51
CA GLN A 300 8.76 -17.64 12.86
C GLN A 300 7.73 -16.86 13.69
N ARG A 301 6.62 -16.52 13.06
CA ARG A 301 5.56 -15.68 13.64
C ARG A 301 5.06 -16.22 14.98
N GLU A 302 4.70 -17.51 15.05
CA GLU A 302 4.05 -18.11 16.23
C GLU A 302 4.95 -18.00 17.46
N ARG A 303 6.26 -18.19 17.27
CA ARG A 303 7.26 -18.06 18.34
C ARG A 303 7.55 -16.60 18.67
N THR A 304 7.60 -15.73 17.66
CA THR A 304 7.72 -14.28 17.87
C THR A 304 6.59 -13.76 18.77
N VAL A 305 5.34 -14.12 18.48
CA VAL A 305 4.17 -13.70 19.27
C VAL A 305 4.33 -14.11 20.74
N GLN A 306 4.75 -15.35 20.99
CA GLN A 306 4.96 -15.85 22.36
C GLN A 306 6.05 -15.07 23.10
N VAL A 307 7.20 -14.84 22.46
CA VAL A 307 8.33 -14.10 23.05
C VAL A 307 7.93 -12.67 23.40
N VAL A 308 7.27 -11.96 22.48
CA VAL A 308 6.89 -10.56 22.70
C VAL A 308 5.81 -10.43 23.79
N GLN A 309 4.85 -11.35 23.85
CA GLN A 309 3.83 -11.37 24.90
C GLN A 309 4.43 -11.63 26.29
N ALA A 310 5.35 -12.59 26.40
CA ALA A 310 6.06 -12.87 27.65
C ALA A 310 6.86 -11.63 28.12
N TYR A 311 7.59 -10.99 27.21
CA TYR A 311 8.34 -9.77 27.49
C TYR A 311 7.44 -8.65 28.05
N LEU A 312 6.28 -8.41 27.42
CA LEU A 312 5.33 -7.39 27.87
C LEU A 312 4.67 -7.72 29.21
N ALA A 313 4.49 -9.00 29.53
CA ALA A 313 3.93 -9.43 30.81
C ALA A 313 4.93 -9.21 31.98
N GLU A 314 6.22 -9.43 31.73
CA GLU A 314 7.30 -9.18 32.70
C GLU A 314 7.53 -7.68 32.91
N ALA A 315 7.53 -6.88 31.83
CA ALA A 315 7.72 -5.43 31.92
C ALA A 315 6.54 -4.66 32.56
N SER A 316 5.39 -5.31 32.77
CA SER A 316 4.21 -4.73 33.42
C SER A 316 4.13 -5.04 34.93
N GLN A 317 5.12 -5.75 35.49
CA GLN A 317 5.27 -6.04 36.92
C GLN A 317 6.26 -5.07 37.57
#